data_AF-A0A0A0BRX9-F1
#
_entry.id   AF-A0A0A0BRX9-F1
#
_cell.length_a   1.000
_cell.length_b   1.000
_cell.length_c   1.000
_cell.angle_alpha   90.00
_cell.angle_beta   90.00
_cell.angle_gamma   90.00
#
_symmetry.space_group_name_H-M   'P 1'
#
loop_
_entity.id
_entity.type
_entity.pdbx_description
1 polymer ?
#
loop_
_entity_poly.entity_id
_entity_poly.type
_entity_poly.pdbx_seq_one_letter_code
_entity_poly.pdbx_strand_id
1 'polypeptide(L)'
;MTLDDLVRLRRARDRIDREYAQPLDVPSLARTALMSPGHFSRSFRAAYGETPYGYLMTRRIERAKALLRRGDLSVTEVCMAVGCTSLGSFSTRFTELVGESPSAYRARDHSAGAAIPACVARVGTRPVRNEEARPDATPLA
;
A
#
# COMPACT_ATOMS: atom_id res chain seq x y z
N MET A 1 -2.03 2.41 25.07
CA MET A 1 -2.80 2.66 23.83
C MET A 1 -4.12 1.94 23.98
N THR A 2 -5.24 2.67 23.86
CA THR A 2 -6.60 2.12 24.04
C THR A 2 -7.20 1.63 22.72
N LEU A 3 -8.34 0.95 22.77
CA LEU A 3 -9.08 0.56 21.55
C LEU A 3 -9.53 1.78 20.75
N ASP A 4 -10.00 2.83 21.42
CA ASP A 4 -10.41 4.08 20.77
C ASP A 4 -9.24 4.77 20.06
N ASP A 5 -8.04 4.73 20.66
CA ASP A 5 -6.83 5.24 20.00
C ASP A 5 -6.54 4.48 18.70
N LEU A 6 -6.65 3.15 18.71
CA LEU A 6 -6.44 2.32 17.52
C LEU A 6 -7.46 2.63 16.42
N VAL A 7 -8.74 2.85 16.77
CA VAL A 7 -9.77 3.25 15.80
C VAL A 7 -9.43 4.60 15.18
N ARG A 8 -8.99 5.58 15.98
CA ARG A 8 -8.58 6.91 15.51
C ARG A 8 -7.34 6.85 14.61
N LEU A 9 -6.32 6.08 15.00
CA LEU A 9 -5.11 5.87 14.20
C LEU A 9 -5.43 5.18 12.87
N ARG A 10 -6.34 4.20 12.88
CA ARG A 10 -6.80 3.53 11.66
C ARG A 10 -7.47 4.50 10.70
N ARG A 11 -8.30 5.43 11.18
CA ARG A 11 -8.90 6.46 10.31
C ARG A 11 -7.84 7.32 9.62
N ALA A 12 -6.79 7.71 10.33
CA ALA A 12 -5.70 8.46 9.73
C ALA A 12 -4.92 7.62 8.70
N ARG A 13 -4.65 6.34 9.00
CA ARG A 13 -4.01 5.41 8.04
C ARG A 13 -4.86 5.22 6.78
N ASP A 14 -6.14 4.95 6.95
CA ASP A 14 -7.09 4.76 5.84
C ASP A 14 -7.18 6.03 4.96
N ARG A 15 -7.03 7.21 5.56
CA ARG A 15 -6.90 8.47 4.83
C ARG A 15 -5.60 8.54 4.03
N ILE A 16 -4.45 8.16 4.62
CA ILE A 16 -3.19 8.07 3.88
C ILE A 16 -3.33 7.13 2.68
N ASP A 17 -3.94 5.97 2.87
CA ASP A 17 -4.10 4.97 1.81
C ASP A 17 -4.97 5.47 0.65
N ARG A 18 -5.99 6.27 0.94
CA ARG A 18 -6.90 6.86 -0.06
C ARG A 18 -6.29 8.08 -0.76
N GLU A 19 -5.57 8.91 -0.01
CA GLU A 19 -5.14 10.25 -0.43
C GLU A 19 -3.61 10.34 -0.61
N TYR A 20 -2.89 9.22 -0.78
CA TYR A 20 -1.41 9.20 -0.81
C TYR A 20 -0.78 10.19 -1.80
N ALA A 21 -1.44 10.48 -2.92
CA ALA A 21 -0.94 11.40 -3.94
C ALA A 21 -1.14 12.89 -3.59
N GLN A 22 -1.96 13.19 -2.58
CA GLN A 22 -2.21 14.55 -2.11
C GLN A 22 -1.07 15.05 -1.20
N PRO A 23 -0.89 16.37 -1.06
CA PRO A 23 0.05 16.95 -0.11
C PRO A 23 -0.45 16.74 1.33
N LEU A 24 -0.19 15.55 1.87
CA LEU A 24 -0.53 15.20 3.25
C LEU A 24 0.61 15.60 4.20
N ASP A 25 0.25 16.28 5.28
CA ASP A 25 1.15 16.66 6.36
C ASP A 25 0.75 15.98 7.68
N VAL A 26 1.71 15.91 8.62
CA VAL A 26 1.46 15.29 9.94
C VAL A 26 0.34 16.00 10.71
N PRO A 27 0.25 17.35 10.74
CA PRO A 27 -0.84 18.04 11.43
C PRO A 27 -2.24 17.68 10.89
N SER A 28 -2.43 17.56 9.58
CA SER A 28 -3.73 17.21 8.99
C SER A 28 -4.14 15.76 9.28
N LEU A 29 -3.18 14.84 9.30
CA LEU A 29 -3.41 13.46 9.69
C LEU A 29 -3.73 13.35 11.18
N ALA A 30 -3.04 14.11 12.04
CA ALA A 30 -3.30 14.18 13.47
C ALA A 30 -4.71 14.70 13.77
N ARG A 31 -5.19 15.70 13.03
CA ARG A 31 -6.59 16.17 13.10
C ARG A 31 -7.59 15.05 12.77
N THR A 32 -7.28 14.20 11.80
CA THR A 32 -8.12 13.04 11.44
C THR A 32 -8.22 12.03 12.59
N ALA A 33 -7.13 11.86 13.34
CA ALA A 33 -7.08 11.00 14.51
C ALA A 33 -7.54 11.68 15.81
N LEU A 34 -7.98 12.94 15.78
CA LEU A 34 -8.34 13.72 16.98
C LEU A 34 -7.21 13.74 18.02
N MET A 35 -5.97 13.92 17.57
CA MET A 35 -4.76 13.93 18.40
C MET A 35 -3.91 15.16 18.09
N SER A 36 -3.08 15.58 19.06
CA SER A 36 -2.01 16.54 18.78
C SER A 36 -0.95 15.91 17.86
N PRO A 37 -0.22 16.68 17.04
CA PRO A 37 0.74 16.13 16.07
C PRO A 37 1.83 15.25 16.69
N GLY A 38 2.35 15.66 17.86
CA GLY A 38 3.37 14.90 18.58
C GLY A 38 2.84 13.60 19.16
N HIS A 39 1.63 13.62 19.76
CA HIS A 39 1.00 12.39 20.25
C HIS A 39 0.67 11.44 19.10
N PHE A 40 0.09 11.97 18.02
CA PHE A 40 -0.22 11.20 16.81
C PHE A 40 1.01 10.49 16.26
N SER A 41 2.13 11.19 16.08
CA SER A 41 3.34 10.59 15.51
C SER A 41 3.88 9.44 16.36
N ARG A 42 3.89 9.59 17.69
CA ARG A 42 4.33 8.53 18.62
C ARG A 42 3.37 7.35 18.62
N SER A 43 2.07 7.61 18.71
CA SER A 43 1.04 6.56 18.78
C SER A 43 0.92 5.82 17.45
N PHE A 44 1.05 6.51 16.31
CA PHE A 44 1.09 5.89 14.99
C PHE A 44 2.29 4.95 14.85
N ARG A 45 3.49 5.39 15.26
CA ARG A 45 4.69 4.53 15.25
C ARG A 45 4.54 3.34 16.19
N ALA A 46 3.98 3.54 17.38
CA ALA A 46 3.72 2.45 18.31
C ALA A 46 2.72 1.43 17.75
N ALA A 47 1.72 1.87 16.99
CA ALA A 47 0.70 1.00 16.40
C ALA A 47 1.13 0.30 15.11
N TYR A 48 1.94 0.95 14.26
CA TYR A 48 2.24 0.47 12.90
C TYR A 48 3.73 0.23 12.63
N GLY A 49 4.60 0.46 13.62
CA GLY A 49 6.05 0.19 13.51
C GLY A 49 6.85 1.28 12.78
N GLU A 50 6.20 2.22 12.09
CA GLU A 50 6.86 3.30 11.35
C GLU A 50 6.22 4.68 11.57
N THR A 51 6.91 5.74 11.18
CA THR A 51 6.37 7.10 11.31
C THR A 51 5.27 7.34 10.27
N PRO A 52 4.34 8.30 10.47
CA PRO A 52 3.32 8.63 9.48
C PRO A 52 3.90 9.00 8.11
N TYR A 53 5.02 9.76 8.09
CA TYR A 53 5.73 10.10 6.85
C TYR A 53 6.36 8.86 6.19
N GLY A 54 6.96 7.97 6.98
CA GLY A 54 7.50 6.69 6.51
C GLY A 54 6.42 5.88 5.81
N TYR A 55 5.27 5.70 6.47
CA TYR A 55 4.13 4.95 5.94
C TYR A 55 3.61 5.57 4.64
N LEU A 56 3.36 6.89 4.62
CA LEU A 56 2.94 7.61 3.41
C LEU A 56 3.91 7.35 2.26
N MET A 57 5.20 7.43 2.52
CA MET A 57 6.21 7.25 1.48
C MET A 57 6.29 5.80 1.00
N THR A 58 6.16 4.82 1.89
CA THR A 58 6.01 3.40 1.52
C THR A 58 4.83 3.21 0.56
N ARG A 59 3.65 3.77 0.88
CA ARG A 59 2.47 3.72 -0.01
C ARG A 59 2.71 4.38 -1.37
N ARG A 60 3.41 5.51 -1.40
CA ARG A 60 3.79 6.19 -2.66
C ARG A 60 4.74 5.35 -3.50
N ILE A 61 5.75 4.72 -2.88
CA ILE A 61 6.69 3.85 -3.58
C ILE A 61 6.00 2.59 -4.11
N GLU A 62 5.10 1.97 -3.34
CA GLU A 62 4.28 0.85 -3.83
C GLU A 62 3.51 1.21 -5.10
N ARG A 63 2.88 2.40 -5.12
CA ARG A 63 2.19 2.89 -6.32
C ARG A 63 3.15 3.21 -7.45
N ALA A 64 4.30 3.81 -7.15
CA ALA A 64 5.33 4.15 -8.14
C ALA A 64 5.84 2.89 -8.85
N LYS A 65 6.11 1.80 -8.11
CA LYS A 65 6.48 0.50 -8.70
C LYS A 65 5.45 0.06 -9.73
N ALA A 66 4.16 0.13 -9.41
CA ALA A 66 3.10 -0.27 -10.35
C ALA A 66 3.09 0.59 -11.62
N LEU A 67 3.33 1.91 -11.52
CA LEU A 67 3.41 2.80 -12.66
C LEU A 67 4.66 2.56 -13.51
N LEU A 68 5.82 2.34 -12.88
CA LEU A 68 7.07 2.04 -13.58
C LEU A 68 7.03 0.71 -14.32
N ARG A 69 6.36 -0.32 -13.75
CA ARG A 69 6.13 -1.59 -14.45
C ARG A 69 5.27 -1.45 -15.70
N ARG A 70 4.36 -0.49 -15.71
CA ARG A 70 3.47 -0.23 -16.85
C ARG A 70 4.24 0.39 -18.03
N GLY A 71 5.27 1.19 -17.76
CA GLY A 71 6.19 1.72 -18.76
C GLY A 71 5.76 3.04 -19.42
N ASP A 72 4.49 3.44 -19.30
CA ASP A 72 3.92 4.61 -19.99
C ASP A 72 4.45 5.98 -19.51
N LEU A 73 5.01 6.04 -18.30
CA LEU A 73 5.47 7.29 -17.68
C LEU A 73 6.99 7.27 -17.48
N SER A 74 7.62 8.43 -17.61
CA SER A 74 8.98 8.68 -17.16
C SER A 74 9.09 8.64 -15.63
N VAL A 75 10.30 8.48 -15.10
CA VAL A 75 10.53 8.48 -13.65
C VAL A 75 10.07 9.78 -13.00
N THR A 76 10.28 10.92 -13.65
CA THR A 76 9.85 12.24 -13.17
C THR A 76 8.32 12.35 -13.12
N GLU A 77 7.62 11.91 -14.16
CA GLU A 77 6.16 11.90 -14.18
C GLU A 77 5.59 10.97 -13.11
N VAL A 78 6.20 9.80 -12.89
CA VAL A 78 5.81 8.90 -11.80
C VAL A 78 6.00 9.58 -10.44
N CYS A 79 7.14 10.23 -10.21
CA CYS A 79 7.41 10.97 -8.97
C CYS A 79 6.30 11.98 -8.66
N MET A 80 5.93 12.79 -9.65
CA MET A 80 4.85 13.78 -9.50
C MET A 80 3.48 13.12 -9.33
N ALA A 81 3.19 12.06 -10.09
CA ALA A 81 1.91 11.35 -10.04
C ALA A 81 1.63 10.68 -8.70
N VAL A 82 2.68 10.26 -7.96
CA VAL A 82 2.53 9.71 -6.60
C VAL A 82 2.57 10.79 -5.51
N GLY A 83 2.64 12.08 -5.87
CA GLY A 83 2.59 13.19 -4.93
C GLY A 83 3.93 13.56 -4.29
N CYS A 84 5.06 13.05 -4.81
CA CYS A 84 6.38 13.48 -4.37
C CYS A 84 6.76 14.80 -5.03
N THR A 85 7.40 15.70 -4.26
CA THR A 85 7.76 17.06 -4.71
C THR A 85 9.21 17.19 -5.16
N SER A 86 10.02 16.15 -4.95
CA SER A 86 11.44 16.14 -5.29
C SER A 86 11.83 14.78 -5.86
N LEU A 87 12.39 14.82 -7.07
CA LEU A 87 12.90 13.63 -7.75
C LEU A 87 14.06 12.99 -6.98
N GLY A 88 14.93 13.79 -6.37
CA GLY A 88 16.06 13.31 -5.58
C GLY A 88 15.60 12.52 -4.36
N SER A 89 14.72 13.12 -3.54
CA SER A 89 14.17 12.47 -2.35
C SER A 89 13.37 11.22 -2.68
N PHE A 90 12.59 11.27 -3.77
CA PHE A 90 11.88 10.09 -4.29
C PHE A 90 12.85 8.99 -4.69
N SER A 91 13.91 9.30 -5.45
CA SER A 91 14.86 8.30 -5.96
C SER A 91 15.64 7.63 -4.84
N THR A 92 16.12 8.40 -3.86
CA THR A 92 16.78 7.86 -2.67
C THR A 92 15.85 6.91 -1.93
N ARG A 93 14.63 7.35 -1.63
CA ARG A 93 13.69 6.55 -0.85
C ARG A 93 13.18 5.32 -1.59
N PHE A 94 12.98 5.44 -2.90
CA PHE A 94 12.67 4.30 -3.75
C PHE A 94 13.79 3.27 -3.68
N THR A 95 15.04 3.69 -3.83
CA THR A 95 16.20 2.78 -3.80
C THR A 95 16.35 2.11 -2.43
N GLU A 96 16.16 2.85 -1.33
CA GLU A 96 16.17 2.28 0.03
C GLU A 96 15.12 1.18 0.22
N LEU A 97 13.91 1.38 -0.31
CA LEU A 97 12.78 0.46 -0.11
C LEU A 97 12.73 -0.68 -1.13
N VAL A 98 13.28 -0.49 -2.33
CA VAL A 98 13.18 -1.46 -3.44
C VAL A 98 14.49 -2.19 -3.70
N GLY A 99 15.63 -1.60 -3.32
CA GLY A 99 16.97 -2.15 -3.54
C GLY A 99 17.61 -1.78 -4.89
N GLU A 100 16.88 -1.10 -5.77
CA GLU A 100 17.38 -0.61 -7.06
C GLU A 100 16.79 0.77 -7.40
N SER A 101 17.45 1.53 -8.28
CA SER A 101 16.98 2.86 -8.66
C SER A 101 15.67 2.81 -9.46
N PRO A 102 14.85 3.88 -9.46
CA PRO A 102 13.61 3.91 -10.25
C PRO A 102 13.82 3.67 -11.75
N SER A 103 14.93 4.19 -12.31
CA SER A 103 15.28 4.03 -13.72
C SER A 103 15.67 2.58 -14.04
N ALA A 104 16.49 1.96 -13.18
CA ALA A 104 16.86 0.55 -13.32
C ALA A 104 15.63 -0.35 -13.18
N TYR A 105 14.80 -0.09 -12.16
CA TYR A 105 13.53 -0.79 -11.95
C TYR A 105 12.68 -0.71 -13.21
N ARG A 106 12.45 0.48 -13.78
CA ARG A 106 11.65 0.67 -15.01
C ARG A 106 12.20 -0.08 -16.23
N ALA A 107 13.53 -0.12 -16.39
CA ALA A 107 14.17 -0.76 -17.53
C ALA A 107 14.18 -2.30 -17.44
N ARG A 108 14.01 -2.86 -16.23
CA ARG A 108 13.96 -4.30 -16.00
C ARG A 108 12.71 -4.91 -16.64
N ASP A 109 12.84 -6.15 -17.12
CA ASP A 109 11.69 -6.90 -17.59
C ASP A 109 10.74 -7.26 -16.42
N HIS A 110 9.46 -6.98 -16.61
CA HIS A 110 8.38 -7.24 -15.66
C HIS A 110 7.38 -8.27 -16.17
N SER A 111 7.61 -8.84 -17.36
CA SER A 111 6.76 -9.86 -17.99
C SER A 111 6.52 -11.07 -17.08
N ALA A 112 7.54 -11.50 -16.33
CA ALA A 112 7.45 -12.61 -15.38
C ALA A 112 6.45 -12.37 -14.23
N GLY A 113 6.19 -11.11 -13.86
CA GLY A 113 5.19 -10.72 -12.86
C GLY A 113 3.79 -10.46 -13.42
N ALA A 114 3.63 -10.46 -14.75
CA ALA A 114 2.36 -10.29 -15.44
C ALA A 114 1.60 -11.62 -15.66
N ALA A 115 2.17 -12.74 -15.20
CA ALA A 115 1.81 -14.09 -15.64
C ALA A 115 0.44 -14.60 -15.20
N ILE A 116 -0.32 -13.87 -14.36
CA ILE A 116 -1.69 -14.25 -14.05
C ILE A 116 -2.64 -13.07 -14.29
N PRO A 117 -3.39 -13.09 -15.41
CA PRO A 117 -4.50 -12.18 -15.62
C PRO A 117 -5.46 -12.24 -14.42
N ALA A 118 -6.02 -11.09 -14.02
CA ALA A 118 -6.91 -11.00 -12.86
C ALA A 118 -8.12 -11.95 -12.95
N CYS A 119 -8.58 -12.27 -14.16
CA CYS A 119 -9.59 -13.30 -14.39
C CYS A 119 -9.12 -14.70 -13.98
N VAL A 120 -7.88 -15.08 -14.31
CA VAL A 120 -7.29 -16.38 -13.98
C VAL A 120 -7.03 -16.49 -12.48
N ALA A 121 -6.50 -15.45 -11.84
CA ALA A 121 -6.31 -15.43 -10.39
C ALA A 121 -7.64 -15.62 -9.65
N ARG A 122 -8.69 -14.91 -10.08
CA ARG A 122 -10.03 -15.00 -9.50
C ARG A 122 -10.66 -16.40 -9.66
N VAL A 123 -10.37 -17.11 -10.75
CA VAL A 123 -10.83 -18.50 -10.95
C VAL A 123 -10.05 -19.46 -10.05
N GLY A 124 -8.71 -19.39 -10.04
CA GLY A 124 -7.87 -20.32 -9.28
C GLY A 124 -7.89 -20.12 -7.76
N THR A 125 -8.28 -18.94 -7.28
CA THR A 125 -8.34 -18.61 -5.85
C THR A 125 -9.76 -18.45 -5.32
N ARG A 126 -10.78 -18.82 -6.11
CA ARG A 126 -12.18 -18.71 -5.69
C ARG A 126 -12.39 -19.57 -4.44
N PRO A 127 -12.69 -18.99 -3.27
CA PRO A 127 -12.97 -19.79 -2.08
C PRO A 127 -14.26 -20.59 -2.32
N VAL A 128 -14.15 -21.92 -2.25
CA VAL A 128 -15.31 -22.82 -2.30
C VAL A 128 -16.10 -22.56 -1.02
N ARG A 129 -17.22 -21.86 -1.15
CA ARG A 129 -18.11 -21.54 -0.05
C ARG A 129 -19.12 -22.70 0.02
N ASN A 130 -18.99 -23.53 1.06
CA ASN A 130 -19.72 -24.79 1.31
C ASN A 130 -19.41 -25.93 0.34
N GLU A 131 -18.59 -26.88 0.78
CA GLU A 131 -18.91 -28.29 0.52
C GLU A 131 -20.20 -28.57 1.29
N GLU A 132 -21.35 -28.49 0.62
CA GLU A 132 -22.55 -29.13 1.14
C GLU A 132 -22.20 -30.60 1.33
N ALA A 133 -22.25 -31.03 2.59
CA ALA A 133 -22.10 -32.42 3.00
C ALA A 133 -22.89 -33.30 2.04
N ARG A 134 -22.19 -34.21 1.35
CA ARG A 134 -22.83 -35.27 0.57
C ARG A 134 -23.80 -35.98 1.53
N PRO A 135 -25.12 -35.98 1.29
CA PRO A 135 -26.01 -36.71 2.17
C PRO A 135 -25.67 -38.19 2.08
N ASP A 136 -25.63 -38.82 3.24
CA ASP A 136 -25.28 -40.21 3.52
C ASP A 136 -25.70 -41.18 2.42
N ALA A 137 -24.74 -41.99 1.98
CA ALA A 137 -25.06 -43.25 1.34
C ALA A 137 -25.76 -44.13 2.39
N THR A 138 -27.08 -44.25 2.26
CA THR A 138 -27.87 -45.22 3.03
C THR A 138 -27.34 -46.63 2.72
N PRO A 139 -27.00 -47.47 3.71
CA PRO A 139 -26.65 -48.85 3.44
C PRO A 139 -27.94 -49.59 3.04
N LEU A 140 -27.96 -50.14 1.82
CA LEU A 140 -28.96 -51.14 1.45
C LEU A 140 -28.74 -52.40 2.31
N ALA A 141 -29.85 -52.91 2.84
CA ALA A 141 -29.95 -54.21 3.51
C ALA A 141 -29.53 -55.38 2.61
#